data_AF-A0A9E9D798-F1
#
_entry.id   AF-A0A9E9D798-F1
#
_cell.length_a   1.000
_cell.length_b   1.000
_cell.length_c   1.000
_cell.angle_alpha   90.00
_cell.angle_beta   90.00
_cell.angle_gamma   90.00
#
_symmetry.space_group_name_H-M   'P 1'
#
loop_
_entity.id
_entity.type
_entity.pdbx_description
1 polymer ?
#
loop_
_entity_poly.entity_id
_entity_poly.type
_entity_poly.pdbx_seq_one_letter_code
_entity_poly.pdbx_strand_id
1 'polypeptide(L)'
;MTATTSLAEMKLAAGTPREANMPTVRAGFFDLQGFELMQRVAKAFVSTDLVPKAYRGNLASCMIALNMAQRMNADPIFIMQNLYDVHGQPSWSSKFLIATVNACGRYASLKYEWRNEDKPGSEDYGCRAWTTEKATGERLNGVWVTWKMVRAEGWDSKNGSKWKTMPDQMFMYRAAAFWARTNAPELSMGLPTVEESQDIVDVYPDGTFTVAKTTVDELRGGTRATPAQSVDIVEASSQSDVGTTTMDDGGSQGDGQQPGLDIDESDDADRDGDAPTFQDVNRELLSAKSVEALDFARSLIAEIPDEAQKATLNQVAARRMRELTQAADESSTATPAGRRTRAPLNAD
;
A
#
# COMPACT_ATOMS: atom_id res chain seq x y z
N MET A 1 -27.79 -58.64 -6.06
CA MET A 1 -26.60 -59.37 -6.55
C MET A 1 -25.38 -58.68 -5.93
N THR A 2 -24.49 -59.41 -5.27
CA THR A 2 -23.25 -58.85 -4.72
C THR A 2 -22.15 -58.88 -5.79
N ALA A 3 -21.71 -57.71 -6.25
CA ALA A 3 -20.61 -57.62 -7.21
C ALA A 3 -19.28 -57.90 -6.50
N THR A 4 -18.65 -59.04 -6.79
CA THR A 4 -17.32 -59.38 -6.27
C THR A 4 -16.24 -58.72 -7.13
N THR A 5 -15.81 -57.52 -6.72
CA THR A 5 -14.63 -56.85 -7.29
C THR A 5 -13.40 -57.74 -7.14
N SER A 6 -12.63 -57.90 -8.21
CA SER A 6 -11.46 -58.78 -8.23
C SER A 6 -10.23 -58.17 -7.56
N LEU A 7 -9.29 -59.02 -7.12
CA LEU A 7 -8.00 -58.59 -6.60
C LEU A 7 -7.17 -57.82 -7.64
N ALA A 8 -7.42 -58.05 -8.94
CA ALA A 8 -6.78 -57.31 -10.03
C ALA A 8 -7.29 -55.88 -10.11
N GLU A 9 -8.62 -55.67 -10.04
CA GLU A 9 -9.22 -54.34 -9.99
C GLU A 9 -8.82 -53.57 -8.73
N MET A 10 -8.76 -54.23 -7.57
CA MET A 10 -8.24 -53.61 -6.34
C MET A 10 -6.77 -53.17 -6.47
N LYS A 11 -5.92 -53.98 -7.11
CA LYS A 11 -4.51 -53.60 -7.37
C LYS A 11 -4.38 -52.49 -8.42
N LEU A 12 -5.25 -52.45 -9.42
CA LEU A 12 -5.27 -51.38 -10.43
C LEU A 12 -5.73 -50.05 -9.80
N ALA A 13 -6.79 -50.08 -8.97
CA ALA A 13 -7.27 -48.92 -8.22
C ALA A 13 -6.27 -48.43 -7.16
N ALA A 14 -5.48 -49.32 -6.57
CA ALA A 14 -4.41 -48.96 -5.63
C ALA A 14 -3.14 -48.41 -6.33
N GLY A 15 -3.03 -48.49 -7.65
CA GLY A 15 -1.89 -47.99 -8.41
C GLY A 15 -1.93 -46.49 -8.74
N THR A 16 -3.12 -45.89 -8.71
CA THR A 16 -3.33 -44.47 -9.04
C THR A 16 -3.55 -43.65 -7.76
N PRO A 17 -2.74 -42.59 -7.48
CA PRO A 17 -2.98 -41.71 -6.34
C PRO A 17 -4.39 -41.13 -6.37
N ARG A 18 -5.04 -40.98 -5.20
CA ARG A 18 -6.43 -40.51 -5.10
C ARG A 18 -6.60 -39.10 -5.68
N GLU A 19 -5.55 -38.29 -5.56
CA GLU A 19 -5.39 -36.94 -6.10
C GLU A 19 -5.54 -36.90 -7.63
N ALA A 20 -5.09 -37.94 -8.35
CA ALA A 20 -5.17 -37.98 -9.82
C ALA A 20 -6.61 -38.12 -10.35
N ASN A 21 -7.54 -38.55 -9.49
CA ASN A 21 -8.97 -38.64 -9.79
C ASN A 21 -9.79 -37.46 -9.19
N MET A 22 -9.13 -36.47 -8.58
CA MET A 22 -9.80 -35.26 -8.07
C MET A 22 -9.91 -34.18 -9.16
N PRO A 23 -10.98 -33.36 -9.17
CA PRO A 23 -11.06 -32.22 -10.07
C PRO A 23 -9.99 -31.17 -9.73
N THR A 24 -9.36 -30.60 -10.76
CA THR A 24 -8.31 -29.58 -10.61
C THR A 24 -8.88 -28.26 -10.09
N VAL A 25 -8.90 -28.07 -8.77
CA VAL A 25 -9.20 -26.77 -8.14
C VAL A 25 -8.13 -25.74 -8.54
N ARG A 26 -8.55 -24.55 -8.96
CA ARG A 26 -7.68 -23.41 -9.24
C ARG A 26 -8.04 -22.29 -8.26
N ALA A 27 -7.05 -21.55 -7.76
CA ALA A 27 -7.33 -20.38 -6.93
C ALA A 27 -8.22 -19.38 -7.72
N GLY A 28 -9.20 -18.76 -7.06
CA GLY A 28 -10.16 -17.87 -7.71
C GLY A 28 -11.02 -17.09 -6.71
N PHE A 29 -11.84 -16.17 -7.22
CA PHE A 29 -12.79 -15.38 -6.40
C PHE A 29 -14.26 -15.78 -6.62
N PHE A 30 -14.56 -16.54 -7.67
CA PHE A 30 -15.93 -16.73 -8.18
C PHE A 30 -16.51 -18.12 -7.89
N ASP A 31 -15.75 -18.99 -7.22
CA ASP A 31 -16.19 -20.30 -6.76
C ASP A 31 -15.62 -20.58 -5.36
N LEU A 32 -16.35 -21.37 -4.57
CA LEU A 32 -16.00 -21.64 -3.16
C LEU A 32 -14.65 -22.33 -3.01
N GLN A 33 -14.34 -23.30 -3.88
CA GLN A 33 -13.16 -24.16 -3.76
C GLN A 33 -11.89 -23.38 -4.12
N GLY A 34 -11.96 -22.57 -5.17
CA GLY A 34 -10.92 -21.63 -5.57
C GLY A 34 -10.72 -20.48 -4.58
N PHE A 35 -11.79 -20.01 -3.93
CA PHE A 35 -11.70 -18.97 -2.90
C PHE A 35 -11.06 -19.49 -1.61
N GLU A 36 -11.43 -20.71 -1.17
CA GLU A 36 -10.74 -21.40 -0.08
C GLU A 36 -9.26 -21.66 -0.40
N LEU A 37 -8.96 -22.17 -1.61
CA LEU A 37 -7.58 -22.41 -2.04
C LEU A 37 -6.78 -21.10 -2.08
N MET A 38 -7.36 -20.01 -2.58
CA MET A 38 -6.72 -18.70 -2.57
C MET A 38 -6.47 -18.19 -1.15
N GLN A 39 -7.42 -18.35 -0.23
CA GLN A 39 -7.20 -18.02 1.19
C GLN A 39 -6.06 -18.85 1.79
N ARG A 40 -5.99 -20.16 1.52
CA ARG A 40 -4.91 -21.03 2.04
C ARG A 40 -3.54 -20.61 1.50
N VAL A 41 -3.46 -20.27 0.22
CA VAL A 41 -2.23 -19.73 -0.41
C VAL A 41 -1.87 -18.35 0.17
N ALA A 42 -2.85 -17.46 0.35
CA ALA A 42 -2.63 -16.15 0.96
C ALA A 42 -2.18 -16.25 2.44
N LYS A 43 -2.70 -17.21 3.21
CA LYS A 43 -2.27 -17.52 4.59
C LYS A 43 -0.79 -17.93 4.68
N ALA A 44 -0.24 -18.55 3.64
CA ALA A 44 1.19 -18.85 3.54
C ALA A 44 2.06 -17.62 3.15
N PHE A 45 1.49 -16.61 2.47
CA PHE A 45 2.19 -15.38 2.12
C PHE A 45 2.20 -14.33 3.25
N VAL A 46 1.10 -14.17 4.00
CA VAL A 46 1.03 -13.19 5.11
C VAL A 46 1.96 -13.51 6.28
N SER A 47 2.42 -14.76 6.38
CA SER A 47 3.19 -15.33 7.50
C SER A 47 4.70 -15.41 7.25
N THR A 48 5.21 -14.92 6.11
CA THR A 48 6.64 -14.94 5.77
C THR A 48 7.25 -13.55 5.61
N ASP A 49 8.45 -13.36 6.18
CA ASP A 49 9.22 -12.12 6.01
C ASP A 49 9.79 -11.92 4.60
N LEU A 50 9.71 -12.93 3.72
CA LEU A 50 10.07 -12.77 2.30
C LEU A 50 9.07 -11.92 1.51
N VAL A 51 7.85 -11.76 2.05
CA VAL A 51 6.80 -10.91 1.47
C VAL A 51 6.95 -9.46 1.98
N PRO A 52 6.71 -8.41 1.17
CA PRO A 52 6.86 -7.02 1.60
C PRO A 52 5.92 -6.63 2.76
N LYS A 53 6.36 -5.69 3.60
CA LYS A 53 5.67 -5.32 4.86
C LYS A 53 4.17 -5.02 4.71
N ALA A 54 3.75 -4.36 3.63
CA ALA A 54 2.34 -4.01 3.37
C ALA A 54 1.39 -5.23 3.21
N TYR A 55 1.95 -6.42 3.01
CA TYR A 55 1.22 -7.67 2.84
C TYR A 55 1.34 -8.61 4.05
N ARG A 56 2.30 -8.40 4.97
CA ARG A 56 2.44 -9.24 6.18
C ARG A 56 1.24 -9.03 7.11
N GLY A 57 0.71 -10.11 7.64
CA GLY A 57 -0.57 -10.11 8.39
C GLY A 57 -1.83 -9.75 7.58
N ASN A 58 -1.70 -9.21 6.36
CA ASN A 58 -2.82 -8.65 5.59
C ASN A 58 -3.33 -9.61 4.51
N LEU A 59 -4.23 -10.50 4.93
CA LEU A 59 -4.79 -11.55 4.07
C LEU A 59 -5.51 -10.97 2.84
N ALA A 60 -6.25 -9.87 3.01
CA ALA A 60 -6.98 -9.23 1.92
C ALA A 60 -6.02 -8.71 0.84
N SER A 61 -4.98 -7.98 1.23
CA SER A 61 -3.97 -7.49 0.28
C SER A 61 -3.25 -8.63 -0.44
N CYS A 62 -2.91 -9.73 0.25
CA CYS A 62 -2.33 -10.91 -0.41
C CYS A 62 -3.30 -11.53 -1.44
N MET A 63 -4.60 -11.63 -1.15
CA MET A 63 -5.59 -12.15 -2.10
C MET A 63 -5.79 -11.24 -3.31
N ILE A 64 -5.74 -9.91 -3.14
CA ILE A 64 -5.78 -8.96 -4.26
C ILE A 64 -4.51 -9.07 -5.13
N ALA A 65 -3.32 -9.20 -4.53
CA ALA A 65 -2.09 -9.42 -5.27
C ALA A 65 -2.09 -10.77 -6.03
N LEU A 66 -2.65 -11.82 -5.44
CA LEU A 66 -2.87 -13.11 -6.11
C LEU A 66 -3.82 -12.99 -7.30
N ASN A 67 -4.92 -12.24 -7.19
CA ASN A 67 -5.82 -11.99 -8.32
C ASN A 67 -5.11 -11.22 -9.45
N MET A 68 -4.32 -10.20 -9.10
CA MET A 68 -3.56 -9.42 -10.08
C MET A 68 -2.51 -10.29 -10.79
N ALA A 69 -1.79 -11.13 -10.06
CA ALA A 69 -0.84 -12.10 -10.62
C ALA A 69 -1.52 -13.06 -11.61
N GLN A 70 -2.70 -13.59 -11.27
CA GLN A 70 -3.48 -14.41 -12.20
C GLN A 70 -3.93 -13.64 -13.45
N ARG A 71 -4.43 -12.40 -13.29
CA ARG A 71 -4.89 -11.55 -14.41
C ARG A 71 -3.76 -11.14 -15.35
N MET A 72 -2.54 -10.96 -14.83
CA MET A 72 -1.35 -10.61 -15.62
C MET A 72 -0.55 -11.85 -16.09
N ASN A 73 -0.97 -13.06 -15.74
CA ASN A 73 -0.21 -14.30 -15.93
C ASN A 73 1.24 -14.18 -15.44
N ALA A 74 1.40 -13.64 -14.24
CA ALA A 74 2.67 -13.29 -13.59
C ALA A 74 2.84 -14.02 -12.25
N ASP A 75 4.06 -14.03 -11.73
CA ASP A 75 4.37 -14.62 -10.42
C ASP A 75 3.82 -13.75 -9.25
N PRO A 76 3.17 -14.34 -8.22
CA PRO A 76 2.62 -13.58 -7.09
C PRO A 76 3.64 -12.77 -6.29
N ILE A 77 4.85 -13.29 -6.08
CA ILE A 77 5.90 -12.58 -5.33
C ILE A 77 6.42 -11.41 -6.17
N PHE A 78 6.61 -11.61 -7.48
CA PHE A 78 6.96 -10.55 -8.42
C PHE A 78 5.92 -9.42 -8.46
N ILE A 79 4.62 -9.75 -8.36
CA ILE A 79 3.56 -8.73 -8.20
C ILE A 79 3.68 -8.03 -6.84
N MET A 80 3.74 -8.76 -5.72
CA MET A 80 3.79 -8.16 -4.37
C MET A 80 5.02 -7.24 -4.17
N GLN A 81 6.16 -7.53 -4.81
CA GLN A 81 7.37 -6.68 -4.76
C GLN A 81 7.25 -5.36 -5.55
N ASN A 82 6.29 -5.27 -6.47
CA ASN A 82 6.19 -4.18 -7.45
C ASN A 82 4.88 -3.41 -7.41
N LEU A 83 3.86 -3.95 -6.74
CA LEU A 83 2.60 -3.30 -6.42
C LEU A 83 2.69 -2.67 -5.02
N TYR A 84 2.43 -1.37 -4.94
CA TYR A 84 2.50 -0.58 -3.72
C TYR A 84 1.12 -0.01 -3.41
N ASP A 85 0.77 0.11 -2.13
CA ASP A 85 -0.37 0.91 -1.71
C ASP A 85 0.09 2.36 -1.46
N VAL A 86 -0.54 3.30 -2.15
CA VAL A 86 -0.34 4.74 -1.97
C VAL A 86 -1.67 5.35 -1.52
N HIS A 87 -1.87 5.48 -0.21
CA HIS A 87 -3.08 6.04 0.42
C HIS A 87 -4.39 5.35 -0.01
N GLY A 88 -4.41 4.01 -0.04
CA GLY A 88 -5.54 3.20 -0.46
C GLY A 88 -5.69 3.08 -1.97
N GLN A 89 -4.62 3.34 -2.74
CA GLN A 89 -4.60 3.22 -4.21
C GLN A 89 -3.45 2.29 -4.67
N PRO A 90 -3.78 1.12 -5.27
CA PRO A 90 -2.77 0.21 -5.76
C PRO A 90 -2.04 0.81 -6.98
N SER A 91 -0.71 0.92 -6.88
CA SER A 91 0.14 1.65 -7.82
C SER A 91 1.38 0.82 -8.18
N TRP A 92 1.78 0.79 -9.44
CA TRP A 92 2.99 0.06 -9.87
C TRP A 92 4.26 0.89 -9.66
N SER A 93 5.39 0.26 -9.32
CA SER A 93 6.67 0.98 -9.47
C SER A 93 6.91 1.33 -10.96
N SER A 94 7.41 2.53 -11.25
CA SER A 94 7.77 2.89 -12.64
C SER A 94 8.81 1.92 -13.23
N LYS A 95 9.68 1.34 -12.39
CA LYS A 95 10.64 0.28 -12.77
C LYS A 95 9.93 -0.99 -13.26
N PHE A 96 8.84 -1.42 -12.62
CA PHE A 96 8.03 -2.56 -13.06
C PHE A 96 7.36 -2.28 -14.40
N LEU A 97 6.76 -1.10 -14.58
CA LEU A 97 6.08 -0.75 -15.83
C LEU A 97 7.07 -0.68 -17.02
N ILE A 98 8.29 -0.18 -16.80
CA ILE A 98 9.38 -0.25 -17.78
C ILE A 98 9.77 -1.72 -18.06
N ALA A 99 9.81 -2.58 -17.04
CA ALA A 99 10.14 -4.00 -17.19
C ALA A 99 9.06 -4.79 -17.95
N THR A 100 7.76 -4.56 -17.69
CA THR A 100 6.68 -5.23 -18.41
C THR A 100 6.64 -4.83 -19.88
N VAL A 101 6.82 -3.54 -20.22
CA VAL A 101 6.98 -3.07 -21.61
C VAL A 101 8.16 -3.75 -22.31
N ASN A 102 9.29 -3.91 -21.63
CA ASN A 102 10.46 -4.60 -22.19
C ASN A 102 10.27 -6.12 -22.36
N ALA A 103 9.44 -6.75 -21.52
CA ALA A 103 9.25 -8.20 -21.47
C ALA A 103 8.04 -8.71 -22.27
N CYS A 104 7.05 -7.86 -22.60
CA CYS A 104 5.75 -8.27 -23.16
C CYS A 104 5.77 -8.89 -24.58
N GLY A 105 6.94 -9.12 -25.16
CA GLY A 105 7.08 -9.68 -26.51
C GLY A 105 6.80 -8.70 -27.65
N ARG A 106 5.71 -7.88 -27.58
CA ARG A 106 5.24 -6.96 -28.65
C ARG A 106 6.26 -5.88 -29.04
N TYR A 107 6.98 -5.33 -28.07
CA TYR A 107 7.89 -4.19 -28.27
C TYR A 107 9.37 -4.55 -28.21
N ALA A 108 10.19 -3.77 -28.90
CA ALA A 108 11.62 -3.65 -28.59
C ALA A 108 11.81 -3.01 -27.19
N SER A 109 13.04 -3.05 -26.66
CA SER A 109 13.33 -2.43 -25.37
C SER A 109 13.09 -0.91 -25.42
N LEU A 110 12.30 -0.39 -24.48
CA LEU A 110 11.98 1.02 -24.34
C LEU A 110 13.27 1.86 -24.28
N LYS A 111 13.30 2.91 -25.10
CA LYS A 111 14.39 3.88 -25.22
C LYS A 111 13.88 5.27 -24.84
N TYR A 112 14.84 6.17 -24.67
CA TYR A 112 14.60 7.56 -24.35
C TYR A 112 15.24 8.44 -25.42
N GLU A 113 14.72 9.64 -25.57
CA GLU A 113 15.24 10.69 -26.45
C GLU A 113 15.10 12.01 -25.70
N TRP A 114 16.16 12.80 -25.69
CA TRP A 114 16.20 14.10 -25.03
C TRP A 114 16.10 15.22 -26.07
N ARG A 115 15.76 16.43 -25.62
CA ARG A 115 15.74 17.63 -26.46
C ARG A 115 16.32 18.82 -25.70
N ASN A 116 16.98 19.71 -26.43
CA ASN A 116 17.69 20.89 -25.90
C ASN A 116 18.71 20.53 -24.80
N GLU A 117 19.45 19.43 -24.98
CA GLU A 117 20.51 18.97 -24.06
C GLU A 117 21.62 20.02 -23.86
N ASP A 118 21.79 20.93 -24.82
CA ASP A 118 22.66 22.10 -24.75
C ASP A 118 22.17 23.19 -23.78
N LYS A 119 20.91 23.14 -23.33
CA LYS A 119 20.28 24.09 -22.40
C LYS A 119 19.40 23.39 -21.33
N PRO A 120 19.96 22.59 -20.40
CA PRO A 120 19.17 21.80 -19.45
C PRO A 120 18.22 22.58 -18.52
N GLY A 121 18.45 23.88 -18.31
CA GLY A 121 17.55 24.75 -17.54
C GLY A 121 16.40 25.39 -18.34
N SER A 122 16.36 25.18 -19.66
CA SER A 122 15.31 25.70 -20.54
C SER A 122 13.95 25.08 -20.22
N GLU A 123 12.88 25.87 -20.30
CA GLU A 123 11.48 25.37 -20.27
C GLU A 123 11.26 24.24 -21.28
N ASP A 124 11.96 24.33 -22.41
CA ASP A 124 11.86 23.37 -23.51
C ASP A 124 12.84 22.19 -23.40
N TYR A 125 13.73 22.11 -22.40
CA TYR A 125 14.47 20.86 -22.14
C TYR A 125 13.50 19.78 -21.65
N GLY A 126 13.77 18.53 -22.03
CA GLY A 126 12.91 17.41 -21.66
C GLY A 126 13.26 16.08 -22.31
N CYS A 127 12.48 15.06 -21.96
CA CYS A 127 12.64 13.67 -22.40
C CYS A 127 11.33 13.14 -23.00
N ARG A 128 11.41 12.23 -23.97
CA ARG A 128 10.33 11.30 -24.32
C ARG A 128 10.82 9.86 -24.27
N ALA A 129 9.94 8.94 -23.90
CA ALA A 129 10.17 7.52 -24.11
C ALA A 129 9.64 7.11 -25.49
N TRP A 130 10.23 6.09 -26.08
CA TRP A 130 9.82 5.54 -27.38
C TRP A 130 10.25 4.08 -27.50
N THR A 131 9.61 3.33 -28.38
CA THR A 131 10.09 2.01 -28.78
C THR A 131 9.68 1.71 -30.23
N THR A 132 10.08 0.54 -30.73
CA THR A 132 9.63 -0.01 -32.00
C THR A 132 8.73 -1.21 -31.73
N GLU A 133 7.56 -1.26 -32.36
CA GLU A 133 6.74 -2.47 -32.37
C GLU A 133 7.34 -3.51 -33.32
N LYS A 134 7.51 -4.74 -32.85
CA LYS A 134 8.20 -5.81 -33.60
C LYS A 134 7.39 -6.36 -34.78
N ALA A 135 6.07 -6.22 -34.76
CA ALA A 135 5.18 -6.75 -35.80
C ALA A 135 5.12 -5.83 -37.04
N THR A 136 5.07 -4.52 -36.81
CA THR A 136 4.93 -3.48 -37.86
C THR A 136 6.26 -2.83 -38.23
N GLY A 137 7.24 -2.82 -37.31
CA GLY A 137 8.44 -2.00 -37.42
C GLY A 137 8.20 -0.51 -37.10
N GLU A 138 6.99 -0.13 -36.68
CA GLU A 138 6.65 1.27 -36.41
C GLU A 138 7.31 1.78 -35.13
N ARG A 139 7.81 3.03 -35.17
CA ARG A 139 8.39 3.73 -34.01
C ARG A 139 7.31 4.50 -33.24
N LEU A 140 6.78 3.89 -32.19
CA LEU A 140 5.80 4.50 -31.30
C LEU A 140 6.49 5.47 -30.32
N ASN A 141 6.14 6.75 -30.41
CA ASN A 141 6.71 7.83 -29.59
C ASN A 141 5.78 8.25 -28.45
N GLY A 142 6.35 8.57 -27.31
CA GLY A 142 5.63 9.11 -26.14
C GLY A 142 5.55 10.63 -26.18
N VAL A 143 4.77 11.18 -25.23
CA VAL A 143 4.69 12.62 -24.97
C VAL A 143 6.05 13.14 -24.50
N TRP A 144 6.39 14.37 -24.90
CA TRP A 144 7.54 15.08 -24.35
C TRP A 144 7.23 15.57 -22.93
N VAL A 145 7.94 15.03 -21.95
CA VAL A 145 7.96 15.52 -20.57
C VAL A 145 9.04 16.60 -20.50
N THR A 146 8.66 17.83 -20.14
CA THR A 146 9.51 19.03 -20.26
C THR A 146 9.53 19.84 -18.98
N TRP A 147 10.52 20.71 -18.77
CA TRP A 147 10.50 21.61 -17.59
C TRP A 147 9.24 22.46 -17.52
N LYS A 148 8.69 22.89 -18.67
CA LYS A 148 7.40 23.58 -18.73
C LYS A 148 6.25 22.75 -18.14
N MET A 149 6.19 21.45 -18.46
CA MET A 149 5.21 20.52 -17.89
C MET A 149 5.48 20.30 -16.39
N VAL A 150 6.73 20.00 -16.03
CA VAL A 150 7.15 19.73 -14.64
C VAL A 150 6.79 20.86 -13.67
N ARG A 151 6.94 22.12 -14.12
CA ARG A 151 6.54 23.32 -13.36
C ARG A 151 5.03 23.53 -13.31
N ALA A 152 4.33 23.29 -14.42
CA ALA A 152 2.87 23.43 -14.49
C ALA A 152 2.14 22.39 -13.62
N GLU A 153 2.70 21.18 -13.51
CA GLU A 153 2.20 20.07 -12.69
C GLU A 153 2.80 20.05 -11.27
N GLY A 154 3.72 20.97 -10.95
CA GLY A 154 4.29 21.17 -9.61
C GLY A 154 5.23 20.08 -9.06
N TRP A 155 5.65 19.10 -9.88
CA TRP A 155 6.47 17.96 -9.43
C TRP A 155 7.84 18.37 -8.86
N ASP A 156 8.40 19.47 -9.37
CA ASP A 156 9.64 20.07 -8.89
C ASP A 156 9.46 20.94 -7.63
N SER A 157 8.23 21.23 -7.24
CA SER A 157 7.92 22.21 -6.21
C SER A 157 7.63 21.57 -4.85
N LYS A 158 6.97 20.40 -4.84
CA LYS A 158 6.64 19.60 -3.62
C LYS A 158 7.82 19.50 -2.64
N ASN A 159 7.52 19.67 -1.34
CA ASN A 159 8.56 19.63 -0.31
C ASN A 159 9.07 18.19 -0.11
N GLY A 160 10.37 18.02 0.18
CA GLY A 160 11.01 16.69 0.23
C GLY A 160 11.06 15.91 -1.10
N SER A 161 10.58 16.49 -2.22
CA SER A 161 10.57 15.83 -3.54
C SER A 161 11.97 15.40 -4.00
N LYS A 162 12.16 14.08 -4.18
CA LYS A 162 13.41 13.48 -4.69
C LYS A 162 13.74 13.92 -6.11
N TRP A 163 12.75 14.42 -6.87
CA TRP A 163 12.93 14.94 -8.22
C TRP A 163 13.82 16.18 -8.27
N LYS A 164 13.88 16.97 -7.17
CA LYS A 164 14.83 18.09 -7.01
C LYS A 164 16.30 17.63 -7.07
N THR A 165 16.58 16.41 -6.62
CA THR A 165 17.93 15.81 -6.60
C THR A 165 18.18 14.82 -7.73
N MET A 166 17.13 14.32 -8.40
CA MET A 166 17.22 13.30 -9.47
C MET A 166 16.23 13.61 -10.61
N PRO A 167 16.36 14.76 -11.30
CA PRO A 167 15.43 15.16 -12.35
C PRO A 167 15.43 14.19 -13.53
N ASP A 168 16.58 13.64 -13.93
CA ASP A 168 16.69 12.72 -15.06
C ASP A 168 15.85 11.44 -14.85
N GLN A 169 15.86 10.91 -13.62
CA GLN A 169 15.07 9.74 -13.24
C GLN A 169 13.57 10.06 -13.27
N MET A 170 13.16 11.24 -12.79
CA MET A 170 11.79 11.73 -12.92
C MET A 170 11.38 11.80 -14.40
N PHE A 171 12.16 12.47 -15.25
CA PHE A 171 11.90 12.61 -16.68
C PHE A 171 11.73 11.24 -17.37
N MET A 172 12.63 10.30 -17.12
CA MET A 172 12.54 8.94 -17.67
C MET A 172 11.30 8.19 -17.17
N TYR A 173 11.01 8.22 -15.87
CA TYR A 173 9.88 7.47 -15.29
C TYR A 173 8.53 8.03 -15.76
N ARG A 174 8.37 9.36 -15.81
CA ARG A 174 7.17 10.01 -16.36
C ARG A 174 6.99 9.70 -17.84
N ALA A 175 8.05 9.84 -18.63
CA ALA A 175 7.97 9.58 -20.05
C ALA A 175 7.64 8.11 -20.36
N ALA A 176 8.14 7.17 -19.56
CA ALA A 176 7.80 5.75 -19.64
C ALA A 176 6.34 5.46 -19.22
N ALA A 177 5.88 6.03 -18.11
CA ALA A 177 4.50 5.87 -17.64
C ALA A 177 3.48 6.42 -18.65
N PHE A 178 3.74 7.61 -19.19
CA PHE A 178 2.90 8.22 -20.22
C PHE A 178 2.93 7.44 -21.53
N TRP A 179 4.11 6.95 -21.96
CA TRP A 179 4.22 6.09 -23.15
C TRP A 179 3.42 4.79 -22.98
N ALA A 180 3.55 4.12 -21.83
CA ALA A 180 2.86 2.87 -21.56
C ALA A 180 1.34 3.08 -21.48
N ARG A 181 0.87 4.17 -20.86
CA ARG A 181 -0.56 4.51 -20.77
C ARG A 181 -1.22 4.71 -22.14
N THR A 182 -0.51 5.29 -23.11
CA THR A 182 -1.08 5.56 -24.44
C THR A 182 -0.89 4.43 -25.44
N ASN A 183 0.19 3.64 -25.34
CA ASN A 183 0.53 2.60 -26.33
C ASN A 183 0.28 1.16 -25.85
N ALA A 184 0.23 0.93 -24.53
CA ALA A 184 0.13 -0.40 -23.94
C ALA A 184 -0.57 -0.40 -22.54
N PRO A 185 -1.75 0.25 -22.39
CA PRO A 185 -2.41 0.42 -21.10
C PRO A 185 -2.69 -0.90 -20.36
N GLU A 186 -2.89 -1.99 -21.09
CA GLU A 186 -3.08 -3.34 -20.56
C GLU A 186 -1.87 -3.85 -19.76
N LEU A 187 -0.65 -3.39 -20.04
CA LEU A 187 0.55 -3.75 -19.27
C LEU A 187 0.62 -3.10 -17.88
N SER A 188 -0.17 -2.03 -17.67
CA SER A 188 -0.40 -1.41 -16.35
C SER A 188 -1.70 -1.89 -15.69
N MET A 189 -2.54 -2.64 -16.42
CA MET A 189 -3.94 -2.94 -16.04
C MET A 189 -4.77 -1.70 -15.67
N GLY A 190 -4.39 -0.52 -16.19
CA GLY A 190 -5.01 0.78 -15.88
C GLY A 190 -4.56 1.44 -14.58
N LEU A 191 -3.64 0.83 -13.81
CA LEU A 191 -3.13 1.42 -12.58
C LEU A 191 -2.08 2.52 -12.84
N PRO A 192 -2.03 3.58 -12.00
CA PRO A 192 -0.98 4.60 -12.05
C PRO A 192 0.37 4.04 -11.59
N THR A 193 1.46 4.77 -11.85
CA THR A 193 2.72 4.52 -11.15
C THR A 193 2.72 5.13 -9.75
N VAL A 194 3.54 4.59 -8.84
CA VAL A 194 3.74 5.11 -7.48
C VAL A 194 4.11 6.59 -7.51
N GLU A 195 4.95 6.96 -8.47
CA GLU A 195 5.41 8.33 -8.69
C GLU A 195 4.26 9.29 -9.05
N GLU A 196 3.25 8.84 -9.79
CA GLU A 196 2.05 9.62 -10.13
C GLU A 196 1.06 9.67 -8.96
N SER A 197 0.83 8.56 -8.27
CA SER A 197 -0.04 8.50 -7.08
C SER A 197 0.48 9.37 -5.94
N GLN A 198 1.80 9.52 -5.81
CA GLN A 198 2.43 10.41 -4.83
C GLN A 198 2.27 11.89 -5.15
N ASP A 199 1.99 12.29 -6.40
CA ASP A 199 1.72 13.70 -6.71
C ASP A 199 0.28 14.11 -6.40
N ILE A 200 -0.66 13.16 -6.44
CA ILE A 200 -2.06 13.40 -6.08
C ILE A 200 -2.19 13.67 -4.55
N VAL A 201 -1.16 13.38 -3.76
CA VAL A 201 -1.12 13.67 -2.32
C VAL A 201 -0.16 14.82 -2.03
N ASP A 202 -0.63 15.81 -1.28
CA ASP A 202 0.20 16.82 -0.64
C ASP A 202 0.33 16.48 0.84
N VAL A 203 1.54 16.12 1.28
CA VAL A 203 1.86 15.86 2.69
C VAL A 203 2.48 17.12 3.28
N TYR A 204 1.87 17.66 4.32
CA TYR A 204 2.32 18.87 4.99
C TYR A 204 3.39 18.57 6.07
N PRO A 205 4.22 19.56 6.46
CA PRO A 205 5.27 19.35 7.47
C PRO A 205 4.79 18.97 8.88
N ASP A 206 3.49 19.09 9.15
CA ASP A 206 2.84 18.68 10.41
C ASP A 206 2.37 17.21 10.40
N GLY A 207 2.54 16.48 9.29
CA GLY A 207 2.10 15.10 9.11
C GLY A 207 0.65 14.96 8.63
N THR A 208 -0.08 16.06 8.44
CA THR A 208 -1.38 16.03 7.74
C THR A 208 -1.19 15.82 6.24
N PHE A 209 -2.22 15.35 5.55
CA PHE A 209 -2.20 15.21 4.09
C PHE A 209 -3.54 15.61 3.47
N THR A 210 -3.47 16.28 2.32
CA THR A 210 -4.61 16.50 1.43
C THR A 210 -4.43 15.64 0.19
N VAL A 211 -5.52 15.03 -0.28
CA VAL A 211 -5.53 14.27 -1.53
C VAL A 211 -6.28 15.08 -2.56
N ALA A 212 -5.59 15.55 -3.59
CA ALA A 212 -6.12 16.34 -4.70
C ALA A 212 -6.96 15.47 -5.66
N LYS A 213 -8.03 14.86 -5.15
CA LYS A 213 -9.03 14.16 -5.96
C LYS A 213 -10.02 15.16 -6.51
N THR A 214 -10.13 15.24 -7.84
CA THR A 214 -11.38 15.63 -8.50
C THR A 214 -12.41 14.51 -8.29
N THR A 215 -12.92 14.42 -7.07
CA THR A 215 -13.87 13.39 -6.65
C THR A 215 -15.23 13.66 -7.28
N VAL A 216 -16.03 12.61 -7.51
CA VAL A 216 -17.40 12.75 -8.05
C VAL A 216 -18.28 13.62 -7.13
N ASP A 217 -17.94 13.75 -5.84
CA ASP A 217 -18.63 14.67 -4.93
C ASP A 217 -18.34 16.15 -5.20
N GLU A 218 -17.20 16.53 -5.79
CA GLU A 218 -16.98 17.92 -6.24
C GLU A 218 -17.90 18.26 -7.41
N LEU A 219 -18.10 17.31 -8.33
CA LEU A 219 -19.08 17.41 -9.42
C LEU A 219 -20.53 17.43 -8.91
N ARG A 220 -20.80 16.94 -7.70
CA ARG A 220 -22.12 17.02 -7.04
C ARG A 220 -22.30 18.29 -6.20
N GLY A 221 -21.22 18.88 -5.68
CA GLY A 221 -21.24 20.18 -5.00
C GLY A 221 -21.66 21.34 -5.93
N GLY A 222 -21.58 21.14 -7.25
CA GLY A 222 -21.84 22.13 -8.30
C GLY A 222 -23.27 22.67 -8.41
N THR A 223 -24.27 22.15 -7.69
CA THR A 223 -25.58 22.82 -7.54
C THR A 223 -26.32 22.38 -6.27
N ARG A 224 -26.52 23.30 -5.32
CA ARG A 224 -27.45 23.10 -4.19
C ARG A 224 -28.90 23.24 -4.68
N ALA A 225 -29.41 22.22 -5.35
CA ALA A 225 -30.84 22.08 -5.55
C ALA A 225 -31.54 21.98 -4.18
N THR A 226 -32.52 22.85 -3.94
CA THR A 226 -33.42 22.71 -2.79
C THR A 226 -34.18 21.38 -2.90
N PRO A 227 -34.39 20.64 -1.81
CA PRO A 227 -35.12 19.38 -1.86
C PRO A 227 -36.54 19.64 -2.38
N ALA A 228 -36.85 19.06 -3.54
CA ALA A 228 -38.21 19.08 -4.06
C ALA A 228 -39.11 18.28 -3.11
N GLN A 229 -40.22 18.88 -2.69
CA GLN A 229 -41.23 18.18 -1.89
C GLN A 229 -41.81 17.03 -2.73
N SER A 230 -41.96 15.85 -2.12
CA SER A 230 -42.67 14.74 -2.72
C SER A 230 -44.12 15.14 -2.98
N VAL A 231 -44.54 15.10 -4.24
CA VAL A 231 -45.94 15.30 -4.62
C VAL A 231 -46.66 13.97 -4.39
N ASP A 232 -47.67 13.97 -3.53
CA ASP A 232 -48.43 12.77 -3.19
C ASP A 232 -49.16 12.19 -4.41
N ILE A 233 -49.08 10.87 -4.59
CA ILE A 233 -49.84 10.16 -5.61
C ILE A 233 -51.25 9.92 -5.07
N VAL A 234 -52.24 10.53 -5.73
CA VAL A 234 -53.65 10.39 -5.37
C VAL A 234 -54.20 9.05 -5.89
N GLU A 235 -54.37 8.07 -5.02
CA GLU A 235 -55.29 6.95 -5.26
C GLU A 235 -56.69 7.26 -4.73
N ALA A 236 -57.72 6.82 -5.47
CA ALA A 236 -59.09 7.26 -5.26
C ALA A 236 -59.92 6.28 -4.41
N SER A 237 -60.01 6.59 -3.11
CA SER A 237 -61.20 6.43 -2.24
C SER A 237 -62.10 5.18 -2.34
N SER A 238 -62.18 4.40 -1.25
CA SER A 238 -63.37 3.57 -0.93
C SER A 238 -63.59 3.31 0.58
N GLN A 239 -64.13 4.33 1.26
CA GLN A 239 -65.09 4.29 2.40
C GLN A 239 -64.83 3.46 3.70
N SER A 240 -65.43 3.99 4.78
CA SER A 240 -65.77 3.36 6.08
C SER A 240 -64.66 3.07 7.10
N ASP A 241 -64.86 3.23 8.42
CA ASP A 241 -65.76 4.14 9.19
C ASP A 241 -65.28 4.19 10.67
N VAL A 242 -65.65 5.26 11.42
CA VAL A 242 -65.54 5.45 12.90
C VAL A 242 -64.15 5.32 13.56
N GLY A 243 -63.82 6.15 14.58
CA GLY A 243 -62.79 5.74 15.57
C GLY A 243 -61.98 6.79 16.36
N THR A 244 -62.52 7.94 16.75
CA THR A 244 -61.82 8.91 17.62
C THR A 244 -61.41 8.30 18.98
N THR A 245 -60.20 8.58 19.51
CA THR A 245 -59.91 9.13 20.88
C THR A 245 -58.43 9.01 21.32
N THR A 246 -57.70 10.13 21.17
CA THR A 246 -56.67 10.78 22.05
C THR A 246 -55.81 10.03 23.10
N MET A 247 -54.55 10.50 23.25
CA MET A 247 -53.70 10.56 24.48
C MET A 247 -53.06 9.24 24.98
N ASP A 248 -51.94 9.21 25.72
CA ASP A 248 -50.77 10.12 25.89
C ASP A 248 -49.65 9.37 26.69
N ASP A 249 -48.40 9.84 26.60
CA ASP A 249 -47.20 9.57 27.45
C ASP A 249 -46.70 8.11 27.68
N GLY A 250 -45.50 7.98 28.25
CA GLY A 250 -45.11 6.87 29.14
C GLY A 250 -44.30 5.72 28.53
N GLY A 251 -42.99 5.89 28.38
CA GLY A 251 -42.07 4.80 28.00
C GLY A 251 -41.28 4.20 29.18
N SER A 252 -40.92 2.91 29.11
CA SER A 252 -39.73 2.35 29.79
C SER A 252 -39.27 1.00 29.21
N GLN A 253 -38.13 0.54 29.71
CA GLN A 253 -37.30 -0.61 29.34
C GLN A 253 -38.01 -1.97 29.26
N GLY A 254 -37.47 -2.85 28.42
CA GLY A 254 -37.67 -4.31 28.46
C GLY A 254 -36.38 -5.02 28.07
N ASP A 255 -35.89 -5.92 28.92
CA ASP A 255 -34.59 -6.60 28.80
C ASP A 255 -34.76 -8.10 28.44
N GLY A 256 -33.68 -8.76 28.01
CA GLY A 256 -33.63 -10.19 27.70
C GLY A 256 -33.34 -10.53 26.23
N GLN A 257 -32.77 -11.70 25.90
CA GLN A 257 -32.43 -12.84 26.76
C GLN A 257 -31.34 -13.70 26.08
N GLN A 258 -30.25 -14.04 26.80
CA GLN A 258 -29.32 -15.11 26.38
C GLN A 258 -29.86 -16.49 26.75
N PRO A 259 -29.56 -17.52 25.93
CA PRO A 259 -28.57 -18.54 26.34
C PRO A 259 -27.55 -18.85 25.19
N GLY A 260 -26.41 -19.52 25.38
CA GLY A 260 -25.98 -20.43 26.45
C GLY A 260 -26.18 -21.91 26.03
N LEU A 261 -25.29 -22.88 26.28
CA LEU A 261 -24.04 -22.96 27.07
C LEU A 261 -23.15 -24.14 26.54
N ASP A 262 -22.13 -24.55 27.32
CA ASP A 262 -21.54 -25.92 27.41
C ASP A 262 -20.63 -26.43 26.25
N ILE A 263 -19.41 -26.96 26.44
CA ILE A 263 -18.35 -26.91 27.50
C ILE A 263 -16.96 -26.98 26.74
N ASP A 264 -15.74 -27.32 27.21
CA ASP A 264 -15.14 -27.94 28.42
C ASP A 264 -13.63 -27.54 28.54
N GLU A 265 -12.91 -27.91 29.61
CA GLU A 265 -11.48 -27.57 29.85
C GLU A 265 -10.46 -28.71 29.58
N SER A 266 -9.20 -28.37 29.23
CA SER A 266 -7.97 -29.04 29.76
C SER A 266 -6.67 -28.30 29.38
N ASP A 267 -5.69 -28.35 30.28
CA ASP A 267 -4.41 -27.62 30.31
C ASP A 267 -3.56 -27.60 29.03
N ASP A 268 -3.00 -26.42 28.72
CA ASP A 268 -1.55 -26.26 28.48
C ASP A 268 -1.15 -24.78 28.72
N ALA A 269 -0.08 -24.51 29.46
CA ALA A 269 0.20 -23.17 30.00
C ALA A 269 1.61 -22.64 29.70
N ASP A 270 1.71 -21.53 28.96
CA ASP A 270 2.77 -20.51 29.17
C ASP A 270 2.44 -19.15 28.47
N ARG A 271 2.30 -18.10 29.29
CA ARG A 271 2.44 -16.64 29.01
C ARG A 271 1.47 -15.94 28.05
N ASP A 272 0.58 -15.15 28.66
CA ASP A 272 -0.14 -14.03 28.05
C ASP A 272 0.78 -12.92 27.49
N GLY A 273 0.30 -12.24 26.45
CA GLY A 273 0.84 -10.99 25.96
C GLY A 273 0.18 -9.77 26.62
N ASP A 274 0.55 -9.48 27.87
CA ASP A 274 0.06 -8.28 28.57
C ASP A 274 0.60 -6.99 27.94
N ALA A 275 -0.20 -5.91 27.98
CA ALA A 275 0.15 -4.63 27.36
C ALA A 275 1.21 -3.88 28.19
N PRO A 276 2.20 -3.22 27.58
CA PRO A 276 3.30 -2.62 28.32
C PRO A 276 2.81 -1.50 29.26
N THR A 277 3.07 -1.65 30.57
CA THR A 277 2.60 -0.67 31.54
C THR A 277 3.32 0.66 31.42
N PHE A 278 2.70 1.74 31.91
CA PHE A 278 3.35 3.05 32.02
C PHE A 278 4.69 3.01 32.76
N GLN A 279 4.86 2.13 33.74
CA GLN A 279 6.13 2.00 34.46
C GLN A 279 7.22 1.37 33.59
N ASP A 280 6.87 0.41 32.74
CA ASP A 280 7.79 -0.23 31.80
C ASP A 280 8.21 0.73 30.69
N VAL A 281 7.26 1.42 30.05
CA VAL A 281 7.58 2.39 28.99
C VAL A 281 8.36 3.58 29.56
N ASN A 282 8.03 4.08 30.76
CA ASN A 282 8.81 5.12 31.41
C ASN A 282 10.25 4.65 31.75
N ARG A 283 10.41 3.39 32.17
CA ARG A 283 11.73 2.80 32.42
C ARG A 283 12.57 2.74 31.14
N GLU A 284 12.01 2.32 30.01
CA GLU A 284 12.75 2.25 28.75
C GLU A 284 13.09 3.64 28.18
N LEU A 285 12.17 4.61 28.29
CA LEU A 285 12.46 6.01 27.91
C LEU A 285 13.61 6.62 28.72
N LEU A 286 13.73 6.28 30.01
CA LEU A 286 14.81 6.77 30.88
C LEU A 286 16.10 5.93 30.74
N SER A 287 16.00 4.64 30.43
CA SER A 287 17.16 3.75 30.24
C SER A 287 17.90 4.02 28.92
N ALA A 288 17.21 4.55 27.91
CA ALA A 288 17.72 4.77 26.56
C ALA A 288 19.05 5.55 26.52
N LYS A 289 20.04 4.98 25.82
CA LYS A 289 21.41 5.51 25.67
C LYS A 289 21.76 5.97 24.25
N SER A 290 20.89 5.71 23.28
CA SER A 290 21.05 6.14 21.89
C SER A 290 19.70 6.58 21.32
N VAL A 291 19.70 7.25 20.18
CA VAL A 291 18.48 7.78 19.55
C VAL A 291 17.58 6.64 19.09
N GLU A 292 18.16 5.55 18.57
CA GLU A 292 17.45 4.36 18.09
C GLU A 292 16.75 3.62 19.24
N ALA A 293 17.42 3.51 20.40
CA ALA A 293 16.83 2.94 21.61
C ALA A 293 15.67 3.81 22.15
N LEU A 294 15.81 5.14 22.06
CA LEU A 294 14.74 6.06 22.45
C LEU A 294 13.54 5.98 21.48
N ASP A 295 13.77 5.88 20.17
CA ASP A 295 12.69 5.77 19.19
C ASP A 295 11.93 4.43 19.29
N PHE A 296 12.61 3.33 19.68
CA PHE A 296 11.93 2.09 20.07
C PHE A 296 11.07 2.26 21.33
N ALA A 297 11.63 2.86 22.39
CA ALA A 297 10.87 3.14 23.62
C ALA A 297 9.69 4.10 23.37
N ARG A 298 9.78 4.98 22.36
CA ARG A 298 8.67 5.85 21.91
C ARG A 298 7.55 5.10 21.19
N SER A 299 7.82 4.03 20.44
CA SER A 299 6.74 3.26 19.81
C SER A 299 5.83 2.57 20.83
N LEU A 300 6.37 2.14 21.98
CA LEU A 300 5.60 1.52 23.06
C LEU A 300 4.59 2.49 23.74
N ILE A 301 4.76 3.81 23.57
CA ILE A 301 3.79 4.81 24.08
C ILE A 301 2.42 4.65 23.38
N ALA A 302 2.38 4.13 22.15
CA ALA A 302 1.14 3.92 21.41
C ALA A 302 0.26 2.80 21.99
N GLU A 303 0.85 1.85 22.71
CA GLU A 303 0.20 0.63 23.22
C GLU A 303 -0.46 0.82 24.60
N ILE A 304 -0.19 1.94 25.27
CA ILE A 304 -0.82 2.31 26.55
C ILE A 304 -2.27 2.79 26.32
N PRO A 305 -3.26 2.40 27.15
CA PRO A 305 -4.65 2.81 26.94
C PRO A 305 -4.98 4.23 27.44
N ASP A 306 -4.25 4.79 28.39
CA ASP A 306 -4.55 6.09 29.01
C ASP A 306 -3.80 7.26 28.33
N GLU A 307 -4.55 8.20 27.76
CA GLU A 307 -4.02 9.41 27.12
C GLU A 307 -3.27 10.35 28.07
N ALA A 308 -3.61 10.42 29.36
CA ALA A 308 -2.86 11.22 30.34
C ALA A 308 -1.47 10.61 30.61
N GLN A 309 -1.38 9.28 30.60
CA GLN A 309 -0.12 8.54 30.67
C GLN A 309 0.70 8.74 29.38
N LYS A 310 0.09 8.66 28.19
CA LYS A 310 0.76 8.99 26.92
C LYS A 310 1.30 10.41 26.89
N ALA A 311 0.51 11.40 27.30
CA ALA A 311 0.94 12.81 27.33
C ALA A 311 2.15 13.01 28.25
N THR A 312 2.19 12.31 29.38
CA THR A 312 3.33 12.32 30.32
C THR A 312 4.57 11.67 29.72
N LEU A 313 4.44 10.48 29.12
CA LEU A 313 5.55 9.76 28.49
C LEU A 313 6.15 10.51 27.29
N ASN A 314 5.31 11.17 26.48
CA ASN A 314 5.78 12.01 25.38
C ASN A 314 6.63 13.20 25.87
N GLN A 315 6.32 13.78 27.04
CA GLN A 315 7.17 14.81 27.66
C GLN A 315 8.52 14.25 28.14
N VAL A 316 8.52 13.04 28.72
CA VAL A 316 9.76 12.33 29.11
C VAL A 316 10.62 12.03 27.87
N ALA A 317 10.02 11.50 26.80
CA ALA A 317 10.70 11.24 25.53
C ALA A 317 11.29 12.52 24.91
N ALA A 318 10.51 13.60 24.83
CA ALA A 318 10.96 14.89 24.29
C ALA A 318 12.02 15.58 25.18
N ARG A 319 12.13 15.21 26.46
CA ARG A 319 13.26 15.58 27.31
C ARG A 319 14.49 14.72 26.98
N ARG A 320 14.36 13.39 27.01
CA ARG A 320 15.48 12.46 26.77
C ARG A 320 16.13 12.66 25.41
N MET A 321 15.35 12.95 24.37
CA MET A 321 15.88 13.19 23.02
C MET A 321 16.85 14.38 22.99
N ARG A 322 16.49 15.48 23.68
CA ARG A 322 17.37 16.67 23.80
C ARG A 322 18.64 16.36 24.59
N GLU A 323 18.54 15.61 25.68
CA GLU A 323 19.71 15.17 26.46
C GLU A 323 20.68 14.32 25.62
N LEU A 324 20.16 13.40 24.79
CA LEU A 324 20.97 12.55 23.92
C LEU A 324 21.59 13.31 22.74
N THR A 325 20.85 14.23 22.10
CA THR A 325 21.40 15.07 21.01
C THR A 325 22.49 16.02 21.52
N GLN A 326 22.29 16.67 22.68
CA GLN A 326 23.31 17.56 23.26
C GLN A 326 24.60 16.80 23.62
N ALA A 327 24.49 15.60 24.20
CA ALA A 327 25.65 14.75 24.47
C ALA A 327 26.39 14.30 23.20
N ALA A 328 25.66 14.06 22.11
CA ALA A 328 26.25 13.73 20.81
C ALA A 328 27.03 14.93 20.22
N ASP A 329 26.41 16.12 20.21
CA ASP A 329 27.06 17.35 19.73
C ASP A 329 28.33 17.67 20.54
N GLU A 330 28.28 17.63 21.86
CA GLU A 330 29.46 17.83 22.73
C GLU A 330 30.58 16.84 22.39
N SER A 331 30.26 15.55 22.24
CA SER A 331 31.24 14.51 21.89
C SER A 331 31.94 14.74 20.54
N SER A 332 31.27 15.41 19.59
CA SER A 332 31.81 15.72 18.26
C SER A 332 32.87 16.83 18.25
N THR A 333 32.93 17.66 19.30
CA THR A 333 33.85 18.81 19.39
C THR A 333 35.26 18.46 19.86
N ALA A 334 35.50 17.22 20.28
CA ALA A 334 36.82 16.75 20.71
C ALA A 334 37.82 16.71 19.54
N THR A 335 38.94 17.45 19.68
CA THR A 335 39.83 17.77 18.55
C THR A 335 40.60 16.56 17.98
N PRO A 336 40.63 16.35 16.64
CA PRO A 336 41.45 15.30 16.02
C PRO A 336 42.95 15.66 16.07
N ALA A 337 43.77 14.75 16.60
CA ALA A 337 45.17 15.01 16.89
C ALA A 337 46.12 14.82 15.69
N GLY A 338 47.00 15.81 15.46
CA GLY A 338 48.37 15.55 14.98
C GLY A 338 48.59 15.19 13.51
N ARG A 339 48.30 16.11 12.57
CA ARG A 339 48.78 16.01 11.17
C ARG A 339 50.31 16.11 11.12
N ARG A 340 51.02 14.98 11.05
CA ARG A 340 52.50 14.94 10.97
C ARG A 340 53.03 15.70 9.75
N THR A 341 53.86 16.71 9.98
CA THR A 341 54.65 17.39 8.95
C THR A 341 55.79 16.50 8.45
N ARG A 342 56.04 16.52 7.13
CA ARG A 342 57.11 15.75 6.49
C ARG A 342 58.34 16.66 6.32
N ALA A 343 59.50 16.21 6.79
CA ALA A 343 60.76 16.97 6.68
C ALA A 343 61.23 17.06 5.21
N PRO A 344 61.97 18.12 4.83
CA PRO A 344 62.56 18.24 3.50
C PRO A 344 63.69 17.22 3.30
N LEU A 345 63.88 16.78 2.05
CA LEU A 345 65.05 16.03 1.62
C LEU A 345 66.19 17.00 1.34
N ASN A 346 67.35 16.79 1.96
CA ASN A 346 68.61 17.34 1.46
C ASN A 346 69.07 16.55 0.23
N ALA A 347 69.89 17.18 -0.61
CA ALA A 347 70.54 16.55 -1.75
C ALA A 347 72.03 16.31 -1.46
N ASP A 348 72.50 15.14 -1.88
CA ASP A 348 73.87 14.78 -2.28
C ASP A 348 73.73 13.72 -3.39
#